data_AF-A0A821JZZ8-F1
#
_entry.id   AF-A0A821JZZ8-F1
#
_cell.length_a   1.000
_cell.length_b   1.000
_cell.length_c   1.000
_cell.angle_alpha   90.00
_cell.angle_beta   90.00
_cell.angle_gamma   90.00
#
_symmetry.space_group_name_H-M   'P 1'
#
loop_
_entity.id
_entity.type
_entity.pdbx_description
1 polymer ?
#
loop_
_entity_poly.entity_id
_entity_poly.type
_entity_poly.pdbx_seq_one_letter_code
_entity_poly.pdbx_strand_id
1 'polypeptide(L)'
;GKCIPLKSKIDQAAAMPQCTTVKTVLVFQRNYGLENIEEPCSGQRSSLEWTDGRDFWVHEELKTVDDNCPPEPMNAEDPLF
;
A
#
# COMPACT_ATOMS: atom_id res chain seq x y z
N GLY A 1 -6.38 19.98 -3.40
CA GLY A 1 -6.90 19.03 -2.39
C GLY A 1 -5.95 18.99 -1.21
N LYS A 2 -6.42 18.62 0.00
CA LYS A 2 -5.56 18.54 1.20
C LYS A 2 -4.65 17.31 1.13
N CYS A 3 -3.37 17.49 1.47
CA CYS A 3 -2.44 16.37 1.63
C CYS A 3 -2.77 15.56 2.88
N ILE A 4 -3.03 14.26 2.72
CA ILE A 4 -3.31 13.34 3.82
C ILE A 4 -2.12 12.38 3.93
N PRO A 5 -1.34 12.40 5.02
CA PRO A 5 -0.19 11.53 5.21
C PRO A 5 -0.63 10.11 5.59
N LEU A 6 -1.28 9.40 4.67
CA LEU A 6 -1.93 8.11 4.93
C LEU A 6 -0.94 7.03 5.40
N LYS A 7 0.22 6.90 4.72
CA LYS A 7 1.26 5.93 5.09
C LYS A 7 1.78 6.15 6.52
N SER A 8 2.06 7.41 6.88
CA SER A 8 2.50 7.75 8.25
C SER A 8 1.48 7.33 9.32
N LYS A 9 0.16 7.44 9.02
CA LYS A 9 -0.90 6.97 9.92
C LYS A 9 -0.95 5.44 10.01
N ILE A 10 -0.73 4.74 8.90
CA ILE A 10 -0.64 3.28 8.87
C ILE A 10 0.58 2.82 9.67
N ASP A 11 1.74 3.47 9.53
CA ASP A 11 2.95 3.13 10.28
C ASP A 11 2.77 3.31 11.79
N GLN A 12 2.14 4.41 12.20
CA GLN A 12 1.79 4.65 13.60
C GLN A 12 0.89 3.54 14.14
N ALA A 13 -0.11 3.10 13.36
CA ALA A 13 -1.02 2.02 13.75
C ALA A 13 -0.32 0.65 13.80
N ALA A 14 0.55 0.36 12.82
CA ALA A 14 1.32 -0.88 12.75
C ALA A 14 2.35 -0.99 13.89
N ALA A 15 2.86 0.12 14.40
CA ALA A 15 3.78 0.15 15.54
C ALA A 15 3.09 -0.04 16.90
N MET A 16 1.74 -0.01 16.96
CA MET A 16 1.04 -0.18 18.22
C MET A 16 1.12 -1.65 18.70
N PRO A 17 1.28 -1.91 20.01
CA PRO A 17 1.53 -3.26 20.54
C PRO A 17 0.39 -4.26 20.28
N GLN A 18 -0.84 -3.79 20.03
CA GLN A 18 -1.97 -4.64 19.69
C GLN A 18 -1.96 -5.10 18.22
N CYS A 19 -1.18 -4.45 17.34
CA CYS A 19 -1.09 -4.80 15.93
C CYS A 19 0.03 -5.82 15.72
N THR A 20 -0.28 -7.10 15.91
CA THR A 20 0.71 -8.20 15.84
C THR A 20 0.56 -9.08 14.60
N THR A 21 -0.51 -8.91 13.83
CA THR A 21 -0.87 -9.80 12.72
C THR A 21 -0.45 -9.27 11.34
N VAL A 22 -0.25 -7.95 11.20
CA VAL A 22 0.12 -7.33 9.92
C VAL A 22 1.59 -7.61 9.61
N LYS A 23 1.82 -8.42 8.58
CA LYS A 23 3.16 -8.80 8.11
C LYS A 23 3.59 -8.04 6.86
N THR A 24 2.64 -7.64 6.03
CA THR A 24 2.88 -7.08 4.69
C THR A 24 1.96 -5.92 4.43
N VAL A 25 2.50 -4.84 3.86
CA VAL A 25 1.79 -3.61 3.50
C VAL A 25 2.11 -3.28 2.05
N LEU A 26 1.09 -3.34 1.20
CA LEU A 26 1.18 -2.90 -0.19
C LEU A 26 0.90 -1.40 -0.28
N VAL A 27 1.92 -0.64 -0.69
CA VAL A 27 1.85 0.82 -0.80
C VAL A 27 1.60 1.22 -2.24
N PHE A 28 0.45 1.86 -2.49
CA PHE A 28 0.14 2.40 -3.80
C PHE A 28 0.68 3.82 -3.95
N GLN A 29 1.60 4.02 -4.91
CA GLN A 29 2.07 5.35 -5.26
C GLN A 29 1.07 6.01 -6.21
N ARG A 30 0.25 6.93 -5.67
CA ARG A 30 -0.84 7.58 -6.40
C ARG A 30 -0.45 8.22 -7.74
N ASN A 31 0.74 8.78 -7.82
CA ASN A 31 1.22 9.53 -8.98
C ASN A 31 2.32 8.79 -9.75
N TYR A 32 2.43 7.46 -9.56
CA TYR A 32 3.41 6.67 -10.30
C TYR A 32 3.16 6.74 -11.81
N GLY A 33 4.21 6.98 -12.60
CA GLY A 33 4.14 7.00 -14.06
C GLY A 33 3.49 8.25 -14.67
N LEU A 34 3.13 9.24 -13.88
CA LEU A 34 2.57 10.49 -14.36
C LEU A 34 3.67 11.56 -14.48
N GLU A 35 3.76 12.19 -15.64
CA GLU A 35 4.73 13.25 -15.95
C GLU A 35 4.10 14.64 -15.75
N ASN A 36 4.91 15.63 -15.38
CA ASN A 36 4.51 17.04 -15.25
C ASN A 36 3.35 17.32 -14.28
N ILE A 37 3.26 16.54 -13.19
CA ILE A 37 2.32 16.89 -12.11
C ILE A 37 3.01 17.87 -11.17
N GLU A 38 2.42 19.05 -11.01
CA GLU A 38 2.63 19.82 -9.79
C GLU A 38 2.03 19.03 -8.63
N GLU A 39 2.87 18.30 -7.91
CA GLU A 39 2.47 17.56 -6.71
C GLU A 39 2.49 18.51 -5.49
N PRO A 40 1.34 19.01 -5.03
CA PRO A 40 1.28 19.87 -3.83
C PRO A 40 1.73 19.14 -2.56
N CYS A 41 1.92 17.82 -2.62
CA CYS A 41 2.33 16.96 -1.50
C CYS A 41 3.68 16.27 -1.74
N SER A 42 4.43 16.62 -2.79
CA SER A 42 5.71 15.98 -3.15
C SER A 42 6.72 15.97 -1.99
N GLY A 43 6.71 17.02 -1.17
CA GLY A 43 7.55 17.12 0.04
C GLY A 43 7.22 16.12 1.16
N GLN A 44 6.07 15.44 1.12
CA GLN A 44 5.75 14.39 2.11
C GLN A 44 6.34 13.02 1.75
N ARG A 45 6.84 12.85 0.52
CA ARG A 45 7.43 11.58 0.10
C ARG A 45 8.81 11.36 0.72
N SER A 46 9.59 12.43 0.91
CA SER A 46 10.91 12.36 1.55
C SER A 46 10.84 12.05 3.05
N SER A 47 9.68 12.23 3.68
CA SER A 47 9.44 11.90 5.09
C SER A 47 8.71 10.57 5.28
N LEU A 48 8.68 9.73 4.24
CA LEU A 48 7.94 8.48 4.26
C LEU A 48 8.85 7.38 4.82
N GLU A 49 8.60 7.02 6.07
CA GLU A 49 9.28 5.90 6.73
C GLU A 49 8.96 4.59 5.98
N TRP A 50 10.00 3.80 5.71
CA TRP A 50 9.89 2.53 5.00
C TRP A 50 10.46 1.41 5.86
N THR A 51 9.71 0.32 6.00
CA THR A 51 10.16 -0.86 6.74
C THR A 51 10.43 -2.01 5.77
N ASP A 52 11.71 -2.36 5.61
CA ASP A 52 12.14 -3.48 4.77
C ASP A 52 11.50 -4.80 5.24
N GLY A 53 11.05 -5.60 4.26
CA GLY A 53 10.37 -6.87 4.51
C GLY A 53 8.90 -6.76 4.94
N ARG A 54 8.40 -5.55 5.19
CA ARG A 54 6.98 -5.28 5.46
C ARG A 54 6.34 -4.46 4.35
N ASP A 55 6.98 -3.37 3.94
CA ASP A 55 6.42 -2.42 2.97
C ASP A 55 6.91 -2.73 1.56
N PHE A 56 5.98 -2.81 0.60
CA PHE A 56 6.25 -3.11 -0.81
C PHE A 56 5.50 -2.14 -1.73
N TRP A 57 6.11 -1.74 -2.84
CA TRP A 57 5.45 -0.89 -3.82
C TRP A 57 4.54 -1.72 -4.73
N VAL A 58 3.26 -1.36 -4.79
CA VAL A 58 2.28 -2.04 -5.65
C VAL A 58 2.73 -2.13 -7.11
N HIS A 59 3.28 -1.04 -7.66
CA HIS A 59 3.68 -1.00 -9.06
C HIS A 59 4.96 -1.79 -9.37
N GLU A 60 5.73 -2.16 -8.34
CA GLU A 60 6.89 -3.06 -8.49
C GLU A 60 6.43 -4.50 -8.41
N GLU A 61 5.62 -4.84 -7.41
CA GLU A 61 5.06 -6.18 -7.23
C GLU A 61 4.14 -6.61 -8.39
N LEU A 62 3.36 -5.68 -8.97
CA LEU A 62 2.53 -5.98 -10.14
C LEU A 62 3.34 -6.44 -11.36
N LYS A 63 4.64 -6.13 -11.45
CA LYS A 63 5.50 -6.57 -12.56
C LYS A 63 5.98 -8.02 -12.39
N THR A 64 5.84 -8.59 -11.19
CA THR A 64 6.33 -9.94 -10.87
C THR A 64 5.25 -11.01 -10.98
N VAL A 65 3.98 -10.60 -11.15
CA VAL A 65 2.80 -11.47 -11.22
C VAL A 65 2.19 -11.48 -12.62
N ASP A 66 1.42 -12.54 -12.91
CA ASP A 66 0.70 -12.70 -14.19
C ASP A 66 -0.62 -11.92 -14.17
N ASP A 67 -1.01 -11.38 -15.33
CA ASP A 67 -2.28 -10.66 -15.51
C ASP A 67 -3.51 -11.60 -15.42
N ASN A 68 -3.31 -12.91 -15.55
CA ASN A 68 -4.33 -13.93 -15.45
C ASN A 68 -4.29 -14.62 -14.07
N CYS A 69 -5.14 -14.15 -13.17
CA CYS A 69 -5.39 -14.79 -11.87
C CYS A 69 -6.77 -15.47 -11.89
N PRO A 70 -6.86 -16.80 -12.03
CA PRO A 70 -8.15 -17.49 -12.03
C PRO A 70 -8.86 -17.32 -10.68
N PRO A 71 -10.19 -17.14 -10.66
CA PRO A 71 -10.93 -16.93 -9.43
C PRO A 71 -10.93 -18.19 -8.56
N GLU A 72 -10.81 -18.01 -7.25
CA GLU A 72 -10.95 -19.11 -6.29
C GLU A 72 -12.43 -19.51 -6.15
N PRO A 73 -12.79 -20.79 -6.29
CA PRO A 73 -14.15 -21.26 -6.02
C PRO A 73 -14.46 -21.14 -4.53
N MET A 74 -15.49 -20.36 -4.19
CA MET A 74 -15.93 -20.15 -2.80
C MET A 74 -17.31 -20.75 -2.58
N ASN A 75 -17.60 -21.21 -1.36
CA ASN A 75 -18.94 -21.63 -0.94
C ASN A 75 -19.86 -20.41 -0.70
N ALA A 76 -21.17 -20.64 -0.72
CA ALA A 76 -22.16 -19.58 -0.47
C ALA A 76 -22.07 -18.95 0.93
N GLU A 77 -21.53 -19.69 1.91
CA GLU A 77 -21.42 -19.26 3.30
C GLU A 77 -20.02 -18.74 3.67
N ASP A 78 -19.07 -18.73 2.73
CA ASP A 78 -17.73 -18.22 3.01
C ASP A 78 -17.77 -16.69 3.19
N PRO A 79 -17.09 -16.13 4.20
CA PRO A 79 -17.13 -14.70 4.48
C PRO A 79 -16.44 -13.91 3.36
N LEU A 80 -17.13 -12.89 2.84
CA LEU A 80 -16.65 -12.10 1.70
C LEU A 80 -15.77 -10.90 2.14
N PHE A 81 -16.05 -10.30 3.30
CA PHE A 81 -15.33 -9.15 3.85
C PHE A 81 -15.44 -9.06 5.38
#